data_AF-A0A5R9FM97-F1
#
_entry.id   AF-A0A5R9FM97-F1
#
_cell.length_a   1.000
_cell.length_b   1.000
_cell.length_c   1.000
_cell.angle_alpha   90.00
_cell.angle_beta   90.00
_cell.angle_gamma   90.00
#
_symmetry.space_group_name_H-M   'P 1'
#
loop_
_entity.id
_entity.type
_entity.pdbx_description
1 polymer ?
#
loop_
_entity_poly.entity_id
_entity_poly.type
_entity_poly.pdbx_seq_one_letter_code
_entity_poly.pdbx_strand_id
1 'polypeptide(L)'
;MEQLRQNLAQLFASTPYSPRAVLESLSEVPELGREFAMPNSGKHGYPLIEHTFMVCNMFERAFPEWPLEAAFPKSAFRLLLCLHDMGKPAALRMNDKAKQHVLTVELVRKYQSVLPVSHEALATTLGLLSDDALGLFVRNKIPEEEAVERVGRMYARSEGVDADQFFGVLTAYYQVDSGSYTKYAFALSEPFVPKPKLEAVFRWNAEGEPVYDPSRCRLQFSEPTEFRYEHLKSAWLARSAHGLCQG
;
A
#
# COMPACT_ATOMS: atom_id res chain seq x y z
N MET A 1 -6.58 22.77 -11.62
CA MET A 1 -6.31 22.09 -10.33
C MET A 1 -7.59 21.71 -9.62
N GLU A 2 -8.53 22.63 -9.37
CA GLU A 2 -9.81 22.28 -8.73
C GLU A 2 -10.65 21.27 -9.54
N GLN A 3 -10.77 21.46 -10.86
CA GLN A 3 -11.46 20.49 -11.73
C GLN A 3 -10.87 19.08 -11.65
N LEU A 4 -9.53 18.97 -11.60
CA LEU A 4 -8.83 17.70 -11.46
C LEU A 4 -9.15 17.04 -10.11
N ARG A 5 -9.10 17.83 -9.02
CA ARG A 5 -9.47 17.35 -7.68
C ARG A 5 -10.89 16.81 -7.64
N GLN A 6 -11.85 17.52 -8.23
CA GLN A 6 -13.25 17.09 -8.29
C GLN A 6 -13.42 15.81 -9.12
N ASN A 7 -12.73 15.72 -10.27
CA ASN A 7 -12.73 14.52 -11.09
C ASN A 7 -12.15 13.32 -10.32
N LEU A 8 -11.00 13.48 -9.67
CA LEU A 8 -10.39 12.44 -8.85
C LEU A 8 -11.32 12.02 -7.70
N ALA A 9 -12.00 12.96 -7.04
CA ALA A 9 -12.96 12.65 -5.97
C ALA A 9 -14.07 11.72 -6.47
N GLN A 10 -14.64 12.02 -7.64
CA GLN A 10 -15.68 11.21 -8.26
C GLN A 10 -15.15 9.83 -8.67
N LEU A 11 -13.95 9.76 -9.25
CA LEU A 11 -13.33 8.50 -9.67
C LEU A 11 -12.96 7.60 -8.49
N PHE A 12 -12.44 8.14 -7.39
CA PHE A 12 -12.11 7.35 -6.20
C PHE A 12 -13.36 6.84 -5.47
N ALA A 13 -14.47 7.56 -5.54
CA ALA A 13 -15.75 7.16 -4.94
C ALA A 13 -16.61 6.27 -5.85
N SER A 14 -16.24 6.10 -7.13
CA SER A 14 -17.09 5.41 -8.09
C SER A 14 -17.26 3.92 -7.77
N THR A 15 -18.44 3.41 -8.15
CA THR A 15 -18.78 1.98 -8.14
C THR A 15 -19.55 1.69 -9.43
N PRO A 16 -19.03 0.85 -10.36
CA PRO A 16 -17.76 0.15 -10.26
C PRO A 16 -16.55 1.11 -10.32
N TYR A 17 -15.51 0.78 -9.54
CA TYR A 17 -14.25 1.51 -9.53
C TYR A 17 -13.41 1.17 -10.77
N SER A 18 -12.79 2.17 -11.37
CA SER A 18 -11.89 2.00 -12.52
C SER A 18 -10.49 2.49 -12.16
N PRO A 19 -9.57 1.57 -11.78
CA PRO A 19 -8.18 1.95 -11.53
C PRO A 19 -7.53 2.66 -12.72
N ARG A 20 -7.88 2.27 -13.97
CA ARG A 20 -7.33 2.90 -15.18
C ARG A 20 -7.73 4.38 -15.28
N ALA A 21 -9.01 4.69 -15.10
CA ALA A 21 -9.48 6.07 -15.19
C ALA A 21 -8.84 6.97 -14.13
N VAL A 22 -8.64 6.45 -12.91
CA VAL A 22 -7.92 7.16 -11.84
C VAL A 22 -6.47 7.40 -12.23
N LEU A 23 -5.76 6.37 -12.70
CA LEU A 23 -4.35 6.49 -13.06
C LEU A 23 -4.13 7.42 -14.26
N GLU A 24 -5.04 7.41 -15.23
CA GLU A 24 -5.08 8.35 -16.35
C GLU A 24 -5.25 9.79 -15.84
N SER A 25 -6.21 10.03 -14.94
CA SER A 25 -6.43 11.36 -14.38
C SER A 25 -5.28 11.85 -13.49
N LEU A 26 -4.67 10.97 -12.68
CA LEU A 26 -3.45 11.31 -11.94
C LEU A 26 -2.28 11.63 -12.89
N SER A 27 -2.21 10.98 -14.05
CA SER A 27 -1.18 11.23 -15.07
C SER A 27 -1.34 12.57 -15.79
N GLU A 28 -2.48 13.26 -15.65
CA GLU A 28 -2.64 14.65 -16.11
C GLU A 28 -1.69 15.61 -15.35
N VAL A 29 -1.26 15.24 -14.15
CA VAL A 29 -0.17 15.94 -13.46
C VAL A 29 1.15 15.52 -14.12
N PRO A 30 1.88 16.42 -14.82
CA PRO A 30 2.98 16.00 -15.70
C PRO A 30 4.10 15.22 -14.99
N GLU A 31 4.40 15.55 -13.73
CA GLU A 31 5.42 14.83 -12.97
C GLU A 31 4.95 13.43 -12.57
N LEU A 32 3.69 13.27 -12.14
CA LEU A 32 3.13 11.96 -11.80
C LEU A 32 3.05 11.07 -13.05
N GLY A 33 2.56 11.61 -14.17
CA GLY A 33 2.52 10.89 -15.45
C GLY A 33 3.90 10.42 -15.91
N ARG A 34 4.94 11.24 -15.70
CA ARG A 34 6.33 10.81 -15.97
C ARG A 34 6.77 9.66 -15.07
N GLU A 35 6.57 9.72 -13.75
CA GLU A 35 6.97 8.62 -12.87
C GLU A 35 6.19 7.33 -13.16
N PHE A 36 4.91 7.42 -13.46
CA PHE A 36 4.06 6.28 -13.85
C PHE A 36 4.55 5.56 -15.11
N ALA A 37 5.11 6.29 -16.08
CA ALA A 37 5.65 5.73 -17.32
C ALA A 37 7.01 5.04 -17.13
N MET A 38 7.69 5.25 -15.99
CA MET A 38 9.01 4.67 -15.74
C MET A 38 8.91 3.23 -15.22
N PRO A 39 9.96 2.40 -15.40
CA PRO A 39 9.98 1.04 -14.88
C PRO A 39 9.80 0.99 -13.36
N ASN A 40 8.97 0.08 -12.88
CA ASN A 40 8.79 -0.15 -11.44
C ASN A 40 10.02 -0.80 -10.79
N SER A 41 10.91 -1.42 -11.57
CA SER A 41 12.08 -2.13 -11.06
C SER A 41 13.12 -2.35 -12.17
N GLY A 42 14.39 -2.04 -11.90
CA GLY A 42 15.52 -2.41 -12.77
C GLY A 42 15.33 -2.17 -14.28
N LYS A 43 16.06 -2.92 -15.11
CA LYS A 43 15.98 -2.86 -16.59
C LYS A 43 14.86 -3.72 -17.20
N HIS A 44 14.20 -4.57 -16.41
CA HIS A 44 13.21 -5.55 -16.88
C HIS A 44 11.87 -5.46 -16.15
N GLY A 45 11.65 -4.41 -15.36
CA GLY A 45 10.36 -4.15 -14.75
C GLY A 45 9.42 -3.52 -15.76
N TYR A 46 8.16 -3.90 -15.68
CA TYR A 46 7.09 -3.23 -16.40
C TYR A 46 6.86 -1.82 -15.82
N PRO A 47 6.21 -0.90 -16.56
CA PRO A 47 5.90 0.45 -16.11
C PRO A 47 5.24 0.50 -14.73
N LEU A 48 5.53 1.53 -13.93
CA LEU A 48 4.95 1.71 -12.60
C LEU A 48 3.42 1.75 -12.65
N ILE A 49 2.84 2.38 -13.67
CA ILE A 49 1.38 2.43 -13.85
C ILE A 49 0.74 1.03 -13.93
N GLU A 50 1.42 0.06 -14.53
CA GLU A 50 0.95 -1.31 -14.66
C GLU A 50 1.01 -2.06 -13.32
N HIS A 51 2.05 -1.80 -12.53
CA HIS A 51 2.13 -2.28 -11.15
C HIS A 51 0.99 -1.75 -10.31
N THR A 52 0.82 -0.44 -10.31
CA THR A 52 -0.21 0.25 -9.56
C THR A 52 -1.60 -0.21 -9.99
N PHE A 53 -1.82 -0.47 -11.28
CA PHE A 53 -3.05 -1.08 -11.78
C PHE A 53 -3.31 -2.47 -11.16
N MET A 54 -2.31 -3.35 -11.12
CA MET A 54 -2.43 -4.68 -10.49
C MET A 54 -2.67 -4.59 -8.97
N VAL A 55 -2.00 -3.66 -8.28
CA VAL A 55 -2.21 -3.40 -6.85
C VAL A 55 -3.65 -2.97 -6.59
N CYS A 56 -4.17 -2.00 -7.36
CA CYS A 56 -5.57 -1.57 -7.23
C CYS A 56 -6.57 -2.68 -7.54
N ASN A 57 -6.31 -3.53 -8.55
CA ASN A 57 -7.16 -4.67 -8.85
C ASN A 57 -7.12 -5.74 -7.74
N MET A 58 -5.92 -5.99 -7.18
CA MET A 58 -5.77 -6.90 -6.06
C MET A 58 -6.65 -6.46 -4.89
N PHE A 59 -6.69 -5.16 -4.60
CA PHE A 59 -7.55 -4.60 -3.57
C PHE A 59 -9.03 -4.83 -3.84
N GLU A 60 -9.53 -4.43 -5.01
CA GLU A 60 -10.97 -4.57 -5.30
C GLU A 60 -11.44 -6.04 -5.34
N ARG A 61 -10.55 -6.97 -5.69
CA ARG A 61 -10.84 -8.40 -5.68
C ARG A 61 -10.82 -9.00 -4.28
N ALA A 62 -9.79 -8.70 -3.50
CA ALA A 62 -9.57 -9.27 -2.17
C ALA A 62 -10.46 -8.65 -1.09
N PHE A 63 -10.86 -7.39 -1.27
CA PHE A 63 -11.65 -6.60 -0.30
C PHE A 63 -12.86 -5.96 -1.01
N PRO A 64 -13.82 -6.76 -1.50
CA PRO A 64 -15.02 -6.24 -2.17
C PRO A 64 -15.78 -5.29 -1.23
N GLU A 65 -15.90 -5.69 0.03
CA GLU A 65 -16.30 -4.84 1.14
C GLU A 65 -15.05 -4.38 1.88
N TRP A 66 -14.95 -3.07 2.16
CA TRP A 66 -13.81 -2.52 2.88
C TRP A 66 -14.09 -2.48 4.39
N PRO A 67 -13.45 -3.35 5.19
CA PRO A 67 -13.80 -3.51 6.60
C PRO A 67 -13.33 -2.38 7.50
N LEU A 68 -12.45 -1.51 7.00
CA LEU A 68 -11.83 -0.42 7.77
C LEU A 68 -12.35 0.96 7.36
N GLU A 69 -13.55 1.05 6.75
CA GLU A 69 -14.14 2.31 6.26
C GLU A 69 -14.17 3.41 7.33
N ALA A 70 -14.49 3.05 8.58
CA ALA A 70 -14.54 3.99 9.70
C ALA A 70 -13.16 4.51 10.12
N ALA A 71 -12.11 3.71 9.94
CA ALA A 71 -10.73 4.07 10.30
C ALA A 71 -10.01 4.79 9.17
N PHE A 72 -10.26 4.36 7.93
CA PHE A 72 -9.60 4.88 6.75
C PHE A 72 -10.50 4.68 5.53
N PRO A 73 -11.10 5.73 4.95
CA PRO A 73 -12.10 5.57 3.89
C PRO A 73 -11.58 4.78 2.69
N LYS A 74 -12.43 3.97 2.04
CA LYS A 74 -12.03 3.17 0.86
C LYS A 74 -11.42 4.03 -0.25
N SER A 75 -11.93 5.25 -0.46
CA SER A 75 -11.37 6.21 -1.41
C SER A 75 -9.95 6.65 -1.06
N ALA A 76 -9.66 6.86 0.23
CA ALA A 76 -8.32 7.17 0.71
C ALA A 76 -7.37 5.97 0.58
N PHE A 77 -7.86 4.75 0.81
CA PHE A 77 -7.08 3.53 0.57
C PHE A 77 -6.74 3.35 -0.91
N ARG A 78 -7.70 3.56 -1.81
CA ARG A 78 -7.44 3.58 -3.26
C ARG A 78 -6.38 4.62 -3.63
N LEU A 79 -6.43 5.82 -3.05
CA LEU A 79 -5.42 6.85 -3.26
C LEU A 79 -4.03 6.41 -2.79
N LEU A 80 -3.94 5.86 -1.57
CA LEU A 80 -2.71 5.29 -1.02
C LEU A 80 -2.08 4.31 -2.01
N LEU A 81 -2.87 3.35 -2.51
CA LEU A 81 -2.40 2.36 -3.49
C LEU A 81 -1.92 3.01 -4.79
N CYS A 82 -2.62 4.03 -5.29
CA CYS A 82 -2.23 4.74 -6.50
C CYS A 82 -0.86 5.43 -6.38
N LEU A 83 -0.49 5.87 -5.17
CA LEU A 83 0.70 6.69 -4.93
C LEU A 83 1.88 5.90 -4.36
N HIS A 84 1.69 4.63 -4.03
CA HIS A 84 2.54 3.92 -3.07
C HIS A 84 4.03 3.82 -3.44
N ASP A 85 4.32 3.68 -4.73
CA ASP A 85 5.66 3.47 -5.26
C ASP A 85 6.15 4.66 -6.09
N MET A 86 5.52 5.84 -5.98
CA MET A 86 5.80 6.98 -6.87
C MET A 86 7.24 7.52 -6.78
N GLY A 87 7.92 7.35 -5.65
CA GLY A 87 9.33 7.72 -5.48
C GLY A 87 10.32 6.68 -6.01
N LYS A 88 9.85 5.48 -6.36
CA LYS A 88 10.70 4.35 -6.79
C LYS A 88 11.46 4.62 -8.08
N PRO A 89 10.86 5.18 -9.15
CA PRO A 89 11.63 5.42 -10.36
C PRO A 89 12.69 6.51 -10.18
N ALA A 90 12.40 7.55 -9.39
CA ALA A 90 13.40 8.54 -8.99
C ALA A 90 14.56 7.90 -8.19
N ALA A 91 14.27 7.04 -7.21
CA ALA A 91 15.27 6.29 -6.46
C ALA A 91 16.14 5.39 -7.35
N LEU A 92 15.54 4.75 -8.36
CA LEU A 92 16.28 3.96 -9.36
C LEU A 92 17.21 4.82 -10.21
N ARG A 93 16.76 6.00 -10.68
CA ARG A 93 17.61 6.95 -11.42
C ARG A 93 18.79 7.45 -10.59
N MET A 94 18.60 7.59 -9.27
CA MET A 94 19.65 7.97 -8.32
C MET A 94 20.56 6.81 -7.91
N ASN A 95 20.25 5.58 -8.32
CA ASN A 95 20.90 4.35 -7.84
C ASN A 95 20.89 4.21 -6.30
N ASP A 96 19.81 4.70 -5.66
CA ASP A 96 19.67 4.75 -4.20
C ASP A 96 18.25 4.34 -3.81
N LYS A 97 18.00 3.02 -3.76
CA LYS A 97 16.68 2.45 -3.47
C LYS A 97 16.15 2.81 -2.08
N ALA A 98 17.03 3.17 -1.13
CA ALA A 98 16.63 3.55 0.21
C ALA A 98 15.82 4.85 0.23
N LYS A 99 15.94 5.70 -0.80
CA LYS A 99 15.22 6.98 -0.92
C LYS A 99 13.78 6.86 -1.41
N GLN A 100 13.33 5.68 -1.87
CA GLN A 100 12.01 5.56 -2.52
C GLN A 100 10.85 6.08 -1.64
N HIS A 101 10.88 5.80 -0.33
CA HIS A 101 9.81 6.21 0.59
C HIS A 101 9.83 7.72 0.85
N VAL A 102 11.01 8.30 1.07
CA VAL A 102 11.18 9.76 1.24
C VAL A 102 10.72 10.50 -0.02
N LEU A 103 11.15 10.05 -1.19
CA LEU A 103 10.77 10.65 -2.47
C LEU A 103 9.27 10.51 -2.75
N THR A 104 8.65 9.38 -2.36
CA THR A 104 7.20 9.20 -2.45
C THR A 104 6.49 10.23 -1.58
N VAL A 105 6.84 10.32 -0.29
CA VAL A 105 6.24 11.27 0.66
C VAL A 105 6.39 12.72 0.18
N GLU A 106 7.57 13.11 -0.32
CA GLU A 106 7.81 14.44 -0.87
C GLU A 106 6.90 14.76 -2.07
N LEU A 107 6.76 13.80 -2.99
CA LEU A 107 5.91 13.96 -4.17
C LEU A 107 4.42 14.08 -3.80
N VAL A 108 3.95 13.25 -2.86
CA VAL A 108 2.57 13.33 -2.37
C VAL A 108 2.31 14.68 -1.69
N ARG A 109 3.23 15.16 -0.84
CA ARG A 109 3.12 16.48 -0.21
C ARG A 109 3.11 17.62 -1.23
N LYS A 110 3.95 17.55 -2.26
CA LYS A 110 3.99 18.53 -3.34
C LYS A 110 2.64 18.69 -4.04
N TYR A 111 1.91 17.59 -4.23
CA TYR A 111 0.64 17.56 -4.94
C TYR A 111 -0.60 17.43 -4.04
N GLN A 112 -0.45 17.57 -2.72
CA GLN A 112 -1.55 17.36 -1.78
C GLN A 112 -2.80 18.23 -2.05
N SER A 113 -2.63 19.41 -2.64
CA SER A 113 -3.74 20.33 -2.93
C SER A 113 -4.70 19.83 -4.00
N VAL A 114 -4.29 18.85 -4.82
CA VAL A 114 -5.15 18.21 -5.83
C VAL A 114 -5.69 16.84 -5.40
N LEU A 115 -5.25 16.32 -4.26
CA LEU A 115 -5.70 15.01 -3.78
C LEU A 115 -7.05 15.15 -3.06
N PRO A 116 -8.07 14.35 -3.40
CA PRO A 116 -9.42 14.50 -2.87
C PRO A 116 -9.61 13.75 -1.55
N VAL A 117 -8.77 14.04 -0.56
CA VAL A 117 -8.81 13.40 0.76
C VAL A 117 -8.86 14.43 1.89
N SER A 118 -9.36 14.01 3.05
CA SER A 118 -9.31 14.83 4.26
C SER A 118 -7.86 14.99 4.75
N HIS A 119 -7.63 15.97 5.61
CA HIS A 119 -6.34 16.16 6.26
C HIS A 119 -5.88 14.91 7.00
N GLU A 120 -6.76 14.33 7.82
CA GLU A 120 -6.48 13.14 8.63
C GLU A 120 -6.13 11.92 7.74
N ALA A 121 -6.91 11.69 6.68
CA ALA A 121 -6.64 10.61 5.74
C ALA A 121 -5.34 10.83 4.96
N LEU A 122 -5.00 12.07 4.62
CA LEU A 122 -3.71 12.39 4.01
C LEU A 122 -2.55 12.15 4.97
N ALA A 123 -2.67 12.57 6.24
CA ALA A 123 -1.65 12.32 7.27
C ALA A 123 -1.38 10.81 7.42
N THR A 124 -2.44 10.02 7.56
CA THR A 124 -2.35 8.55 7.63
C THR A 124 -1.78 7.93 6.36
N THR A 125 -2.14 8.45 5.17
CA THR A 125 -1.51 8.05 3.89
C THR A 125 0.00 8.29 3.94
N LEU A 126 0.44 9.49 4.33
CA LEU A 126 1.86 9.83 4.41
C LEU A 126 2.61 8.98 5.44
N GLY A 127 1.96 8.63 6.56
CA GLY A 127 2.48 7.69 7.54
C GLY A 127 2.74 6.31 6.94
N LEU A 128 1.75 5.75 6.26
CA LEU A 128 1.84 4.43 5.60
C LEU A 128 2.89 4.40 4.47
N LEU A 129 3.07 5.50 3.74
CA LEU A 129 4.05 5.60 2.64
C LEU A 129 5.49 5.81 3.10
N SER A 130 5.69 6.18 4.36
CA SER A 130 7.01 6.60 4.86
C SER A 130 7.99 5.44 5.09
N ASP A 131 7.52 4.19 5.11
CA ASP A 131 8.33 3.01 5.43
C ASP A 131 7.64 1.70 4.96
N ASP A 132 8.38 0.58 4.93
CA ASP A 132 7.90 -0.81 4.69
C ASP A 132 8.31 -1.72 5.88
N ALA A 133 8.02 -1.28 7.11
CA ALA A 133 8.42 -2.00 8.32
C ALA A 133 7.86 -3.43 8.37
N LEU A 134 6.58 -3.59 8.07
CA LEU A 134 5.90 -4.89 8.07
C LEU A 134 6.50 -5.84 7.04
N GLY A 135 6.68 -5.39 5.78
CA GLY A 135 7.23 -6.22 4.73
C GLY A 135 8.69 -6.60 4.96
N LEU A 136 9.50 -5.68 5.50
CA LEU A 136 10.88 -5.98 5.88
C LEU A 136 10.96 -7.01 7.02
N PHE A 137 10.11 -6.88 8.03
CA PHE A 137 10.08 -7.80 9.15
C PHE A 137 9.62 -9.21 8.75
N VAL A 138 8.50 -9.31 8.04
CA VAL A 138 7.96 -10.59 7.54
C VAL A 138 8.97 -11.32 6.65
N ARG A 139 9.75 -10.58 5.85
CA ARG A 139 10.82 -11.15 5.00
C ARG A 139 12.15 -11.35 5.74
N ASN A 140 12.16 -11.23 7.06
CA ASN A 140 13.32 -11.41 7.94
C ASN A 140 14.51 -10.51 7.54
N LYS A 141 14.24 -9.26 7.19
CA LYS A 141 15.24 -8.25 6.81
C LYS A 141 15.62 -7.32 7.95
N ILE A 142 14.76 -7.21 8.96
CA ILE A 142 14.97 -6.42 10.17
C ILE A 142 14.48 -7.21 11.39
N PRO A 143 15.05 -6.99 12.59
CA PRO A 143 14.55 -7.59 13.82
C PRO A 143 13.21 -6.96 14.27
N GLU A 144 12.52 -7.63 15.20
CA GLU A 144 11.20 -7.22 15.70
C GLU A 144 11.23 -5.83 16.34
N GLU A 145 12.23 -5.56 17.18
CA GLU A 145 12.38 -4.27 17.86
C GLU A 145 12.47 -3.10 16.86
N GLU A 146 13.29 -3.24 15.81
CA GLU A 146 13.40 -2.26 14.74
C GLU A 146 12.06 -2.10 13.99
N ALA A 147 11.36 -3.20 13.73
CA ALA A 147 10.07 -3.17 13.05
C ALA A 147 9.02 -2.41 13.88
N VAL A 148 8.93 -2.68 15.19
CA VAL A 148 8.03 -1.97 16.12
C VAL A 148 8.34 -0.47 16.15
N GLU A 149 9.62 -0.09 16.24
CA GLU A 149 10.02 1.32 16.20
C GLU A 149 9.65 2.01 14.90
N ARG A 150 9.85 1.33 13.76
CA ARG A 150 9.50 1.86 12.44
C ARG A 150 7.99 2.03 12.29
N VAL A 151 7.19 1.04 12.71
CA VAL A 151 5.72 1.17 12.76
C VAL A 151 5.31 2.34 13.66
N GLY A 152 5.97 2.53 14.80
CA GLY A 152 5.75 3.69 15.67
C GLY A 152 5.99 5.03 14.98
N ARG A 153 7.08 5.16 14.20
CA ARG A 153 7.36 6.37 13.41
C ARG A 153 6.37 6.60 12.28
N MET A 154 5.87 5.53 11.65
CA MET A 154 4.80 5.62 10.65
C MET A 154 3.50 6.09 11.31
N TYR A 155 3.14 5.53 12.46
CA TYR A 155 1.94 5.86 13.23
C TYR A 155 1.96 7.29 13.77
N ALA A 156 3.11 7.77 14.26
CA ALA A 156 3.27 9.14 14.78
C ALA A 156 3.03 10.24 13.73
N ARG A 157 3.01 9.89 12.44
CA ARG A 157 2.68 10.79 11.31
C ARG A 157 1.21 10.72 10.89
N SER A 158 0.48 9.75 11.43
CA SER A 158 -0.92 9.48 11.10
C SER A 158 -1.85 10.22 12.04
N GLU A 159 -3.07 10.49 11.58
CA GLU A 159 -4.10 11.20 12.34
C GLU A 159 -5.45 10.52 12.15
N GLY A 160 -6.34 10.64 13.15
CA GLY A 160 -7.71 10.12 13.08
C GLY A 160 -7.85 8.59 13.13
N VAL A 161 -6.78 7.87 13.51
CA VAL A 161 -6.76 6.40 13.56
C VAL A 161 -6.10 5.88 14.84
N ASP A 162 -6.68 4.87 15.47
CA ASP A 162 -6.05 4.22 16.62
C ASP A 162 -4.94 3.23 16.20
N ALA A 163 -4.16 2.75 17.16
CA ALA A 163 -3.00 1.90 16.87
C ALA A 163 -3.36 0.54 16.25
N ASP A 164 -4.48 -0.09 16.61
CA ASP A 164 -4.90 -1.38 16.05
C ASP A 164 -5.49 -1.18 14.65
N GLN A 165 -6.33 -0.15 14.48
CA GLN A 165 -6.85 0.26 13.19
C GLN A 165 -5.73 0.61 12.20
N PHE A 166 -4.74 1.39 12.62
CA PHE A 166 -3.58 1.74 11.79
C PHE A 166 -2.84 0.48 11.35
N PHE A 167 -2.59 -0.44 12.29
CA PHE A 167 -1.94 -1.70 11.97
C PHE A 167 -2.79 -2.57 11.03
N GLY A 168 -4.12 -2.53 11.17
CA GLY A 168 -5.06 -3.16 10.24
C GLY A 168 -4.93 -2.60 8.82
N VAL A 169 -4.89 -1.28 8.66
CA VAL A 169 -4.71 -0.64 7.34
C VAL A 169 -3.33 -0.97 6.77
N LEU A 170 -2.27 -0.92 7.58
CA LEU A 170 -0.91 -1.33 7.19
C LEU A 170 -0.87 -2.80 6.74
N THR A 171 -1.61 -3.67 7.42
CA THR A 171 -1.73 -5.09 7.06
C THR A 171 -2.37 -5.24 5.69
N ALA A 172 -3.54 -4.61 5.47
CA ALA A 172 -4.23 -4.66 4.18
C ALA A 172 -3.35 -4.09 3.06
N TYR A 173 -2.65 -2.98 3.32
CA TYR A 173 -1.74 -2.37 2.36
C TYR A 173 -0.62 -3.35 1.94
N TYR A 174 0.06 -3.97 2.91
CA TYR A 174 1.07 -4.99 2.64
C TYR A 174 0.51 -6.19 1.85
N GLN A 175 -0.69 -6.65 2.20
CA GLN A 175 -1.35 -7.78 1.54
C GLN A 175 -1.68 -7.47 0.08
N VAL A 176 -2.17 -6.28 -0.19
CA VAL A 176 -2.53 -5.85 -1.54
C VAL A 176 -1.28 -5.67 -2.41
N ASP A 177 -0.25 -4.99 -1.91
CA ASP A 177 1.00 -4.80 -2.66
C ASP A 177 1.69 -6.14 -2.94
N SER A 178 1.91 -6.95 -1.90
CA SER A 178 2.54 -8.27 -2.06
C SER A 178 1.71 -9.21 -2.94
N GLY A 179 0.38 -9.17 -2.81
CA GLY A 179 -0.56 -9.95 -3.60
C GLY A 179 -0.59 -9.58 -5.08
N SER A 180 -0.24 -8.33 -5.43
CA SER A 180 -0.23 -7.84 -6.81
C SER A 180 0.76 -8.58 -7.72
N TYR A 181 1.77 -9.23 -7.14
CA TYR A 181 2.80 -10.02 -7.85
C TYR A 181 2.39 -11.48 -8.10
N THR A 182 1.17 -11.86 -7.72
CA THR A 182 0.68 -13.23 -7.83
C THR A 182 -0.18 -13.40 -9.09
N LYS A 183 -0.38 -14.65 -9.51
CA LYS A 183 -1.23 -14.97 -10.67
C LYS A 183 -2.66 -14.44 -10.50
N TYR A 184 -3.15 -14.41 -9.26
CA TYR A 184 -4.49 -13.95 -8.93
C TYR A 184 -4.73 -12.47 -9.26
N ALA A 185 -3.73 -11.61 -9.08
CA ALA A 185 -3.83 -10.18 -9.36
C ALA A 185 -3.34 -9.78 -10.75
N PHE A 186 -2.62 -10.67 -11.43
CA PHE A 186 -1.99 -10.38 -12.70
C PHE A 186 -3.02 -10.07 -13.79
N ALA A 187 -2.85 -8.92 -14.44
CA ALA A 187 -3.80 -8.38 -15.40
C ALA A 187 -3.14 -7.73 -16.62
N LEU A 188 -1.86 -8.05 -16.87
CA LEU A 188 -1.10 -7.53 -18.01
C LEU A 188 -1.21 -8.47 -19.21
N SER A 189 -0.90 -7.95 -20.40
CA SER A 189 -0.91 -8.73 -21.64
C SER A 189 0.28 -9.68 -21.75
N GLU A 190 1.35 -9.40 -21.04
CA GLU A 190 2.59 -10.19 -21.02
C GLU A 190 2.39 -11.51 -20.28
N PRO A 191 3.22 -12.54 -20.54
CA PRO A 191 3.16 -13.77 -19.77
C PRO A 191 3.45 -13.54 -18.28
N PHE A 192 2.62 -14.11 -17.42
CA PHE A 192 2.86 -14.10 -15.98
C PHE A 192 4.19 -14.80 -15.65
N VAL A 193 5.06 -14.11 -14.90
CA VAL A 193 6.29 -14.68 -14.36
C VAL A 193 6.13 -14.87 -12.85
N PRO A 194 6.08 -16.12 -12.35
CA PRO A 194 5.88 -16.40 -10.94
C PRO A 194 6.91 -15.72 -10.03
N LYS A 195 6.46 -15.30 -8.86
CA LYS A 195 7.30 -14.78 -7.79
C LYS A 195 7.11 -15.66 -6.56
N PRO A 196 7.73 -16.85 -6.49
CA PRO A 196 7.41 -17.84 -5.46
C PRO A 196 7.52 -17.33 -4.02
N LYS A 197 8.46 -16.42 -3.76
CA LYS A 197 8.63 -15.80 -2.44
C LYS A 197 7.46 -14.89 -2.03
N LEU A 198 6.82 -14.23 -2.99
CA LEU A 198 5.66 -13.37 -2.76
C LEU A 198 4.37 -14.20 -2.74
N GLU A 199 4.28 -15.24 -3.58
CA GLU A 199 3.15 -16.19 -3.52
C GLU A 199 3.12 -16.97 -2.20
N ALA A 200 4.29 -17.34 -1.66
CA ALA A 200 4.40 -18.03 -0.37
C ALA A 200 3.97 -17.19 0.85
N VAL A 201 3.64 -15.90 0.68
CA VAL A 201 3.11 -15.04 1.75
C VAL A 201 1.69 -15.48 2.16
N PHE A 202 0.92 -16.04 1.23
CA PHE A 202 -0.52 -16.30 1.43
C PHE A 202 -0.83 -17.80 1.53
N ARG A 203 -1.99 -18.10 2.15
CA ARG A 203 -2.67 -19.37 1.94
C ARG A 203 -3.57 -19.27 0.71
N TRP A 204 -3.60 -20.35 -0.07
CA TRP A 204 -4.32 -20.44 -1.33
C TRP A 204 -5.40 -21.53 -1.25
N ASN A 205 -6.58 -21.28 -1.82
CA ASN A 205 -7.62 -22.30 -2.00
C ASN A 205 -7.30 -23.21 -3.20
N ALA A 206 -8.16 -24.20 -3.46
CA ALA A 206 -7.97 -25.16 -4.56
C ALA A 206 -8.09 -24.48 -5.94
N GLU A 207 -8.77 -23.34 -6.01
CA GLU A 207 -8.99 -22.52 -7.20
C GLU A 207 -7.80 -21.59 -7.50
N GLY A 208 -6.81 -21.50 -6.61
CA GLY A 208 -5.62 -20.66 -6.77
C GLY A 208 -5.84 -19.20 -6.40
N GLU A 209 -6.77 -18.93 -5.48
CA GLU A 209 -7.08 -17.61 -4.92
C GLU A 209 -6.60 -17.51 -3.47
N PRO A 210 -6.19 -16.32 -3.00
CA PRO A 210 -5.80 -16.14 -1.61
C PRO A 210 -7.04 -16.26 -0.71
N VAL A 211 -6.92 -17.02 0.38
CA VAL A 211 -8.05 -17.26 1.29
C VAL A 211 -8.34 -15.99 2.11
N TYR A 212 -9.55 -15.46 2.03
CA TYR A 212 -10.01 -14.37 2.90
C TYR A 212 -10.58 -14.91 4.21
N ASP A 213 -10.17 -14.33 5.34
CA ASP A 213 -10.70 -14.64 6.66
C ASP A 213 -11.69 -13.55 7.10
N PRO A 214 -13.01 -13.82 7.07
CA PRO A 214 -14.01 -12.82 7.45
C PRO A 214 -13.99 -12.48 8.94
N SER A 215 -13.48 -13.36 9.81
CA SER A 215 -13.39 -13.08 11.25
C SER A 215 -12.26 -12.10 11.59
N ARG A 216 -11.23 -12.06 10.75
CA ARG A 216 -10.07 -11.18 10.90
C ARG A 216 -10.07 -10.01 9.90
N CYS A 217 -11.05 -9.98 9.01
CA CYS A 217 -11.21 -8.97 7.96
C CYS A 217 -9.95 -8.78 7.08
N ARG A 218 -9.24 -9.88 6.77
CA ARG A 218 -7.98 -9.85 6.01
C ARG A 218 -7.72 -11.16 5.28
N LEU A 219 -6.79 -11.13 4.32
CA LEU A 219 -6.29 -12.37 3.71
C LEU A 219 -5.52 -13.20 4.74
N GLN A 220 -5.57 -14.52 4.60
CA GLN A 220 -4.79 -15.44 5.42
C GLN A 220 -3.35 -15.49 4.93
N PHE A 221 -2.42 -15.23 5.85
CA PHE A 221 -1.02 -15.48 5.59
C PHE A 221 -0.70 -16.97 5.68
N SER A 222 0.37 -17.38 5.01
CA SER A 222 1.00 -18.68 5.24
C SER A 222 1.48 -18.79 6.68
N GLU A 223 1.59 -20.01 7.22
CA GLU A 223 1.94 -20.20 8.63
C GLU A 223 3.24 -19.50 9.08
N PRO A 224 4.36 -19.53 8.32
CA PRO A 224 5.57 -18.80 8.71
C PRO A 224 5.39 -17.28 8.73
N THR A 225 4.56 -16.76 7.81
CA THR A 225 4.29 -15.33 7.71
C THR A 225 3.34 -14.89 8.81
N GLU A 226 2.30 -15.67 9.07
CA GLU A 226 1.31 -15.46 10.12
C GLU A 226 1.97 -15.44 11.50
N PHE A 227 2.88 -16.37 11.77
CA PHE A 227 3.65 -16.40 13.01
C PHE A 227 4.40 -15.08 13.24
N ARG A 228 5.15 -14.60 12.23
CA ARG A 228 5.87 -13.32 12.32
C ARG A 228 4.88 -12.16 12.49
N TYR A 229 3.84 -12.13 11.68
CA TYR A 229 2.81 -11.10 11.72
C TYR A 229 2.23 -10.92 13.14
N GLU A 230 1.79 -12.02 13.77
CA GLU A 230 1.16 -11.97 15.09
C GLU A 230 2.15 -11.54 16.19
N HIS A 231 3.43 -11.92 16.06
CA HIS A 231 4.50 -11.44 16.94
C HIS A 231 4.66 -9.91 16.86
N LEU A 232 4.79 -9.36 15.64
CA LEU A 232 4.90 -7.92 15.45
C LEU A 232 3.63 -7.18 15.90
N LYS A 233 2.45 -7.70 15.56
CA LYS A 233 1.17 -7.10 15.98
C LYS A 233 1.08 -7.01 17.49
N SER A 234 1.38 -8.09 18.19
CA SER A 234 1.32 -8.15 19.66
C SER A 234 2.31 -7.19 20.31
N ALA A 235 3.56 -7.15 19.83
CA ALA A 235 4.58 -6.24 20.32
C ALA A 235 4.22 -4.76 20.07
N TRP A 236 3.66 -4.45 18.89
CA TRP A 236 3.17 -3.12 18.55
C TRP A 236 2.04 -2.66 19.47
N LEU A 237 1.01 -3.49 19.66
CA LEU A 237 -0.15 -3.16 20.48
C LEU A 237 0.22 -3.01 21.97
N ALA A 238 1.13 -3.83 22.47
CA ALA A 238 1.65 -3.68 23.82
C ALA A 238 2.38 -2.34 24.01
N ARG A 239 3.21 -1.93 23.03
CA ARG A 239 3.94 -0.65 23.09
C ARG A 239 3.03 0.56 22.97
N SER A 240 2.03 0.52 22.09
CA SER A 240 1.11 1.63 21.86
C SER A 240 0.17 1.86 23.05
N ALA A 241 -0.26 0.78 23.72
CA ALA A 241 -1.06 0.87 24.95
C ALA A 241 -0.33 1.56 26.11
N HIS A 242 1.01 1.54 26.12
CA HIS A 242 1.83 2.18 27.14
C HIS A 242 2.25 3.63 26.81
N GLY A 243 1.73 4.23 25.72
CA GLY A 243 2.01 5.64 25.38
C GLY A 243 3.44 5.92 24.91
N LEU A 244 4.26 4.89 24.69
CA LEU A 244 5.70 4.99 24.35
C LEU A 244 5.96 5.35 22.87
N CYS A 245 4.95 5.87 22.17
CA CYS A 245 5.05 6.29 20.77
C CYS A 245 5.09 7.82 20.59
N GLN A 246 5.17 8.59 21.67
CA GLN A 246 5.44 10.03 21.61
C GLN A 246 6.96 10.27 21.69
N GLY A 247 7.63 10.25 20.52
CA GLY A 247 9.05 10.54 20.38
C GLY A 247 9.34 11.16 19.02
#